data_AF-A0A6A0R3J2-F1
#
_entry.id   AF-A0A6A0R3J2-F1
#
_cell.length_a   1.000
_cell.length_b   1.000
_cell.length_c   1.000
_cell.angle_alpha   90.00
_cell.angle_beta   90.00
_cell.angle_gamma   90.00
#
_symmetry.space_group_name_H-M   'P 1'
#
loop_
_entity.id
_entity.type
_entity.pdbx_description
1 polymer ?
#
loop_
_entity_poly.entity_id
_entity_poly.type
_entity_poly.pdbx_seq_one_letter_code
_entity_poly.pdbx_strand_id
1 'polypeptide(L)'
;MIKKILKTILFLLVSFFVFSALWVFVYKYFNPPITTMMLYKYFTEQEYKVSKNWVEIEAVNPMLPLAFIASEDQLFLEHSGFDIVAIKKAFEKNKKSKRQVGASTISQQVAKNVFLIPNKSFVRKGIEAYFTVLIEAIWGKKRIMEVYINIVELGDGIYGVDAAAEKFFKKPGKKISLNEAALMAVALPNPIIYNLGKPSPYMYRRKNWIMHQVSNLGGEQLTKQWYE
;
A
#
# COMPACT_ATOMS: atom_id res chain seq x y z
N MET A 1 34.61 -30.78 2.04
CA MET A 1 33.29 -30.56 1.40
C MET A 1 32.40 -29.62 2.21
N ILE A 2 32.17 -29.90 3.50
CA ILE A 2 31.31 -29.08 4.40
C ILE A 2 31.72 -27.60 4.48
N LYS A 3 33.01 -27.28 4.65
CA LYS A 3 33.50 -25.88 4.69
C LYS A 3 33.20 -25.10 3.40
N LYS A 4 33.24 -25.75 2.23
CA LYS A 4 32.90 -25.12 0.94
C LYS A 4 31.40 -24.83 0.87
N ILE A 5 30.56 -25.78 1.27
CA ILE A 5 29.10 -25.63 1.32
C ILE A 5 28.70 -24.47 2.26
N LEU A 6 29.25 -24.42 3.47
CA LEU A 6 28.99 -23.36 4.43
C LEU A 6 29.40 -21.98 3.89
N LYS A 7 30.55 -21.88 3.21
CA LYS A 7 31.00 -20.64 2.57
C LYS A 7 30.03 -20.20 1.47
N THR A 8 29.54 -21.12 0.65
CA THR A 8 28.56 -20.82 -0.39
C THR A 8 27.22 -20.37 0.20
N ILE A 9 26.72 -21.05 1.23
CA ILE A 9 25.47 -20.66 1.92
C ILE A 9 25.61 -19.27 2.53
N LEU A 10 26.72 -18.99 3.23
CA LEU A 10 26.98 -17.68 3.81
C LEU A 10 27.06 -16.60 2.73
N PHE A 11 27.77 -16.87 1.63
CA PHE A 11 27.87 -15.94 0.50
C PHE A 11 26.49 -15.63 -0.10
N LEU A 12 25.65 -16.65 -0.31
CA LEU A 12 24.28 -16.46 -0.81
C LEU A 12 23.42 -15.66 0.16
N LEU A 13 23.51 -15.94 1.46
CA LEU A 13 22.80 -15.19 2.50
C LEU A 13 23.19 -13.72 2.50
N VAL A 14 24.49 -13.43 2.57
CA VAL A 14 25.01 -12.05 2.55
C VAL A 14 24.63 -11.36 1.24
N SER A 15 24.78 -12.04 0.10
CA SER A 15 24.40 -11.48 -1.21
C SER A 15 22.91 -11.15 -1.27
N PHE A 16 22.04 -12.00 -0.72
CA PHE A 16 20.61 -11.74 -0.62
C PHE A 16 20.33 -10.45 0.16
N PHE A 17 20.88 -10.30 1.37
CA PHE A 17 20.67 -9.11 2.21
C PHE A 17 21.23 -7.82 1.59
N VAL A 18 22.40 -7.90 0.96
CA VAL A 18 23.01 -6.75 0.27
C VAL A 18 22.17 -6.37 -0.94
N PHE A 19 21.77 -7.34 -1.76
CA PHE A 19 20.97 -7.09 -2.95
C PHE A 19 19.59 -6.51 -2.60
N SER A 20 18.89 -7.07 -1.61
CA SER A 20 17.58 -6.55 -1.18
C SER A 20 17.69 -5.16 -0.59
N ALA A 21 18.72 -4.87 0.22
CA ALA A 21 18.95 -3.53 0.76
C ALA A 21 19.26 -2.51 -0.35
N LEU A 22 20.10 -2.87 -1.32
CA LEU A 22 20.38 -2.04 -2.50
C LEU A 22 19.11 -1.81 -3.33
N TRP A 23 18.30 -2.84 -3.53
CA TRP A 23 17.04 -2.72 -4.27
C TRP A 23 16.07 -1.75 -3.58
N VAL A 24 15.88 -1.89 -2.26
CA VAL A 24 15.07 -0.95 -1.47
C VAL A 24 15.66 0.45 -1.55
N PHE A 25 16.98 0.59 -1.42
CA PHE A 25 17.65 1.89 -1.50
C PHE A 25 17.46 2.57 -2.86
N VAL A 26 17.56 1.84 -3.97
CA VAL A 26 17.27 2.37 -5.31
C VAL A 26 15.82 2.87 -5.38
N TYR A 27 14.86 2.08 -4.89
CA TYR A 27 13.44 2.46 -4.94
C TYR A 27 13.06 3.60 -3.98
N LYS A 28 13.95 4.01 -3.07
CA LYS A 28 13.81 5.26 -2.32
C LYS A 28 13.79 6.46 -3.26
N TYR A 29 14.65 6.47 -4.26
CA TYR A 29 14.87 7.61 -5.16
C TYR A 29 14.24 7.41 -6.55
N PHE A 30 14.05 6.16 -6.96
CA PHE A 30 13.47 5.81 -8.25
C PHE A 30 12.12 5.14 -8.10
N ASN A 31 11.15 5.56 -8.90
CA ASN A 31 9.79 5.06 -8.84
C ASN A 31 9.73 3.61 -9.33
N PRO A 32 9.13 2.66 -8.58
CA PRO A 32 8.96 1.30 -9.07
C PRO A 32 8.13 1.33 -10.36
N PRO A 33 8.71 0.97 -11.53
CA PRO A 33 8.00 1.09 -12.80
C PRO A 33 6.84 0.10 -12.86
N ILE A 34 7.10 -1.12 -12.42
CA ILE A 34 6.14 -2.21 -12.25
C ILE A 34 6.36 -2.87 -10.89
N THR A 35 5.31 -3.49 -10.35
CA THR A 35 5.39 -4.22 -9.09
C THR A 35 5.27 -5.73 -9.32
N THR A 36 5.69 -6.53 -8.34
CA THR A 36 5.55 -7.99 -8.40
C THR A 36 4.09 -8.43 -8.51
N MET A 37 3.16 -7.69 -7.89
CA MET A 37 1.72 -7.94 -8.03
C MET A 37 1.22 -7.71 -9.47
N MET A 38 1.62 -6.61 -10.11
CA MET A 38 1.24 -6.31 -11.50
C MET A 38 1.77 -7.38 -12.46
N LEU A 39 3.04 -7.76 -12.29
CA LEU A 39 3.66 -8.84 -13.07
C LEU A 39 2.93 -10.16 -12.87
N TYR A 40 2.61 -10.51 -11.62
CA TYR A 40 1.88 -11.73 -11.31
C TYR A 40 0.55 -11.78 -12.07
N LYS A 41 -0.31 -10.75 -11.92
CA LYS A 41 -1.61 -10.71 -12.60
C LYS A 41 -1.47 -10.74 -14.12
N TYR A 42 -0.49 -10.02 -14.68
CA TYR A 42 -0.22 -10.04 -16.12
C TYR A 42 0.09 -11.44 -16.68
N PHE A 43 0.78 -12.29 -15.92
CA PHE A 43 1.10 -13.65 -16.35
C PHE A 43 0.02 -14.69 -15.98
N THR A 44 -0.81 -14.44 -14.98
CA THR A 44 -1.80 -15.42 -14.50
C THR A 44 -3.21 -15.19 -15.03
N GLU A 45 -3.54 -13.97 -15.42
CA GLU A 45 -4.88 -13.58 -15.87
C GLU A 45 -4.89 -13.33 -17.38
N GLN A 46 -5.88 -13.89 -18.08
CA GLN A 46 -6.00 -13.70 -19.52
C GLN A 46 -6.41 -12.27 -19.85
N GLU A 47 -5.78 -11.70 -20.88
CA GLU A 47 -6.04 -10.34 -21.38
C GLU A 47 -5.88 -9.22 -20.35
N TYR A 48 -5.11 -9.45 -19.28
CA TYR A 48 -4.91 -8.46 -18.23
C TYR A 48 -4.11 -7.26 -18.72
N LYS A 49 -4.67 -6.06 -18.54
CA LYS A 49 -4.02 -4.79 -18.92
C LYS A 49 -3.73 -3.96 -17.70
N VAL A 50 -2.47 -3.52 -17.59
CA VAL A 50 -2.03 -2.63 -16.53
C VAL A 50 -2.17 -1.18 -17.01
N SER A 51 -3.03 -0.41 -16.34
CA SER A 51 -3.12 1.04 -16.45
C SER A 51 -2.54 1.67 -15.19
N LYS A 52 -1.48 2.45 -15.36
CA LYS A 52 -0.75 3.08 -14.27
C LYS A 52 -0.10 4.37 -14.74
N ASN A 53 -0.34 5.44 -14.01
CA ASN A 53 0.36 6.71 -14.16
C ASN A 53 0.94 7.10 -12.79
N TRP A 54 2.18 7.60 -12.79
CA TRP A 54 2.80 8.06 -11.56
C TRP A 54 2.44 9.51 -11.29
N VAL A 55 2.06 9.80 -10.05
CA VAL A 55 1.89 11.17 -9.54
C VAL A 55 2.72 11.36 -8.28
N GLU A 56 3.50 12.44 -8.25
CA GLU A 56 4.27 12.85 -7.07
C GLU A 56 3.32 13.22 -5.94
N ILE A 57 3.69 12.88 -4.70
CA ILE A 57 2.83 13.12 -3.53
C ILE A 57 2.56 14.61 -3.34
N GLU A 58 3.52 15.48 -3.64
CA GLU A 58 3.41 16.93 -3.56
C GLU A 58 2.39 17.51 -4.55
N ALA A 59 2.09 16.76 -5.62
CA ALA A 59 1.20 17.20 -6.68
C ALA A 59 -0.27 16.81 -6.42
N VAL A 60 -0.54 15.91 -5.47
CA VAL A 60 -1.91 15.51 -5.11
C VAL A 60 -2.48 16.40 -4.00
N ASN A 61 -3.78 16.30 -3.77
CA ASN A 61 -4.41 16.98 -2.65
C ASN A 61 -3.86 16.45 -1.30
N PRO A 62 -3.40 17.29 -0.35
CA PRO A 62 -2.93 16.87 0.97
C PRO A 62 -3.87 15.97 1.76
N MET A 63 -5.17 16.07 1.50
CA MET A 63 -6.21 15.25 2.11
C MET A 63 -6.28 13.83 1.54
N LEU A 64 -5.69 13.56 0.36
CA LEU A 64 -5.72 12.23 -0.26
C LEU A 64 -4.95 11.20 0.56
N PRO A 65 -3.66 11.43 0.91
CA PRO A 65 -2.96 10.53 1.80
C PRO A 65 -3.66 10.36 3.16
N LEU A 66 -4.26 11.43 3.67
CA LEU A 66 -4.96 11.40 4.95
C LEU A 66 -6.22 10.51 4.90
N ALA A 67 -6.96 10.52 3.79
CA ALA A 67 -8.08 9.60 3.60
C ALA A 67 -7.64 8.13 3.61
N PHE A 68 -6.45 7.84 3.08
CA PHE A 68 -5.90 6.48 3.04
C PHE A 68 -5.42 6.06 4.43
N ILE A 69 -4.70 6.93 5.15
CA ILE A 69 -4.33 6.75 6.57
C ILE A 69 -5.59 6.50 7.42
N ALA A 70 -6.61 7.35 7.28
CA ALA A 70 -7.85 7.25 8.05
C ALA A 70 -8.60 5.93 7.86
N SER A 71 -8.52 5.34 6.66
CA SER A 71 -9.22 4.10 6.30
C SER A 71 -8.42 2.84 6.64
N GLU A 72 -7.13 2.83 6.31
CA GLU A 72 -6.29 1.62 6.32
C GLU A 72 -5.41 1.53 7.57
N ASP A 73 -4.91 2.66 8.07
CA ASP A 73 -3.81 2.68 9.04
C ASP A 73 -3.72 4.03 9.77
N GLN A 74 -4.58 4.22 10.78
CA GLN A 74 -4.71 5.52 11.47
C GLN A 74 -3.45 5.94 12.25
N LEU A 75 -2.61 4.98 12.63
CA LEU A 75 -1.35 5.20 13.36
C LEU A 75 -0.14 5.15 12.43
N PHE A 76 -0.34 5.25 11.11
CA PHE A 76 0.72 5.12 10.11
C PHE A 76 1.94 5.98 10.39
N LEU A 77 1.74 7.22 10.87
CA LEU A 77 2.81 8.17 11.17
C LEU A 77 3.50 7.92 12.51
N GLU A 78 2.87 7.18 13.41
CA GLU A 78 3.35 6.94 14.77
C GLU A 78 4.20 5.66 14.86
N HIS A 79 3.83 4.62 14.13
CA HIS A 79 4.51 3.33 14.21
C HIS A 79 5.63 3.15 13.18
N SER A 80 6.54 2.20 13.38
CA SER A 80 7.61 1.83 12.42
C SER A 80 7.23 0.64 11.53
N GLY A 81 6.02 0.66 10.97
CA GLY A 81 5.52 -0.29 9.97
C GLY A 81 4.64 -1.41 10.53
N PHE A 82 4.50 -1.52 11.84
CA PHE A 82 3.64 -2.52 12.48
C PHE A 82 2.79 -1.88 13.57
N ASP A 83 1.48 -2.01 13.44
CA ASP A 83 0.54 -1.72 14.54
C ASP A 83 0.35 -2.97 15.38
N ILE A 84 1.15 -3.09 16.45
CA ILE A 84 1.09 -4.23 17.38
C ILE A 84 -0.28 -4.33 18.07
N VAL A 85 -0.93 -3.19 18.32
CA VAL A 85 -2.25 -3.14 18.96
C VAL A 85 -3.31 -3.68 18.00
N ALA A 86 -3.31 -3.25 16.73
CA ALA A 86 -4.20 -3.77 15.71
C ALA A 86 -3.96 -5.27 15.45
N ILE A 87 -2.69 -5.71 15.39
CA ILE A 87 -2.34 -7.12 15.22
C ILE A 87 -2.92 -7.95 16.37
N LYS A 88 -2.75 -7.52 17.63
CA LYS A 88 -3.30 -8.23 18.80
C LYS A 88 -4.82 -8.27 18.76
N LYS A 89 -5.48 -7.14 18.47
CA LYS A 89 -6.94 -7.06 18.34
C LYS A 89 -7.48 -7.98 17.23
N ALA A 90 -6.83 -7.99 16.06
CA ALA A 90 -7.21 -8.87 14.96
C ALA A 90 -7.04 -10.34 15.32
N PHE A 91 -5.94 -10.70 16.00
CA PHE A 91 -5.71 -12.06 16.48
C PHE A 91 -6.78 -12.52 17.47
N GLU A 92 -7.12 -11.70 18.47
CA GLU A 92 -8.17 -12.02 19.45
C GLU A 92 -9.55 -12.16 18.79
N LYS A 93 -9.86 -11.31 17.80
CA LYS A 93 -11.11 -11.38 17.03
C LYS A 93 -11.18 -12.64 16.16
N ASN A 94 -10.08 -13.00 15.50
CA ASN A 94 -9.99 -14.16 14.62
C ASN A 94 -10.06 -15.49 15.38
N LYS A 95 -9.71 -15.51 16.67
CA LYS A 95 -9.96 -16.68 17.55
C LYS A 95 -11.45 -16.91 17.80
N LYS A 96 -12.26 -15.85 17.83
CA LYS A 96 -13.68 -15.87 18.22
C LYS A 96 -14.63 -15.85 17.03
N SER A 97 -14.14 -15.63 15.82
CA SER A 97 -14.97 -15.46 14.62
C SER A 97 -14.44 -16.26 13.44
N LYS A 98 -15.35 -16.84 12.66
CA LYS A 98 -15.02 -17.45 11.36
C LYS A 98 -14.62 -16.39 10.30
N ARG A 99 -15.02 -15.12 10.50
CA ARG A 99 -14.64 -14.02 9.60
C ARG A 99 -13.29 -13.48 10.04
N GLN A 100 -12.27 -13.73 9.22
CA GLN A 100 -10.94 -13.19 9.44
C GLN A 100 -10.90 -11.68 9.20
N VAL A 101 -10.25 -10.96 10.11
CA VAL A 101 -9.95 -9.53 10.03
C VAL A 101 -8.44 -9.38 9.87
N GLY A 102 -8.03 -8.56 8.91
CA GLY A 102 -6.63 -8.20 8.70
C GLY A 102 -6.16 -7.10 9.66
N ALA A 103 -4.84 -6.98 9.81
CA ALA A 103 -4.17 -5.91 10.54
C ALA A 103 -2.88 -5.49 9.83
N SER A 104 -2.88 -5.53 8.48
CA SER A 104 -1.69 -5.14 7.72
C SER A 104 -1.66 -3.62 7.54
N THR A 105 -0.59 -2.99 7.99
CA THR A 105 -0.33 -1.55 7.86
C THR A 105 -0.11 -1.15 6.41
N ILE A 106 -0.11 0.16 6.11
CA ILE A 106 0.21 0.66 4.77
C ILE A 106 1.61 0.19 4.35
N SER A 107 2.60 0.26 5.24
CA SER A 107 3.97 -0.17 4.97
C SER A 107 4.06 -1.67 4.64
N GLN A 108 3.32 -2.51 5.36
CA GLN A 108 3.24 -3.94 5.05
C GLN A 108 2.60 -4.17 3.67
N GLN A 109 1.57 -3.42 3.32
CA GLN A 109 0.93 -3.50 2.01
C GLN A 109 1.89 -3.07 0.88
N VAL A 110 2.65 -1.99 1.09
CA VAL A 110 3.70 -1.54 0.15
C VAL A 110 4.77 -2.62 -0.02
N ALA A 111 5.33 -3.12 1.08
CA ALA A 111 6.34 -4.16 1.05
C ALA A 111 5.85 -5.39 0.27
N LYS A 112 4.63 -5.86 0.59
CA LYS A 112 3.97 -6.98 -0.08
C LYS A 112 3.82 -6.74 -1.58
N ASN A 113 3.32 -5.58 -1.99
CA ASN A 113 2.96 -5.33 -3.38
C ASN A 113 4.19 -5.06 -4.25
N VAL A 114 5.21 -4.38 -3.73
CA VAL A 114 6.41 -3.99 -4.50
C VAL A 114 7.38 -5.16 -4.67
N PHE A 115 7.65 -5.92 -3.61
CA PHE A 115 8.80 -6.84 -3.55
C PHE A 115 8.44 -8.33 -3.55
N LEU A 116 7.17 -8.69 -3.29
CA LEU A 116 6.79 -10.08 -3.07
C LEU A 116 5.78 -10.58 -4.09
N ILE A 117 5.96 -11.82 -4.53
CA ILE A 117 4.99 -12.53 -5.34
C ILE A 117 3.79 -12.93 -4.47
N PRO A 118 2.54 -12.74 -4.94
CA PRO A 118 1.34 -13.13 -4.21
C PRO A 118 1.32 -14.62 -3.87
N ASN A 119 1.19 -14.95 -2.58
CA ASN A 119 1.03 -16.32 -2.08
C ASN A 119 0.43 -16.28 -0.66
N LYS A 120 -0.34 -17.28 -0.24
CA LYS A 120 -0.79 -17.44 1.15
C LYS A 120 0.16 -18.37 1.91
N SER A 121 1.31 -17.85 2.34
CA SER A 121 2.32 -18.60 3.11
C SER A 121 2.89 -17.78 4.27
N PHE A 122 3.16 -18.45 5.40
CA PHE A 122 3.85 -17.85 6.55
C PHE A 122 5.28 -17.40 6.21
N VAL A 123 5.98 -18.14 5.35
CA VAL A 123 7.32 -17.76 4.87
C VAL A 123 7.25 -16.44 4.12
N ARG A 124 6.27 -16.30 3.21
CA ARG A 124 6.01 -15.04 2.50
C ARG A 124 5.73 -13.90 3.48
N LYS A 125 4.93 -14.14 4.53
CA LYS A 125 4.63 -13.12 5.55
C LYS A 125 5.88 -12.73 6.37
N GLY A 126 6.81 -13.65 6.60
CA GLY A 126 8.11 -13.35 7.21
C GLY A 126 8.99 -12.46 6.32
N ILE A 127 9.04 -12.75 5.01
CA ILE A 127 9.75 -11.90 4.04
C ILE A 127 9.08 -10.52 3.92
N GLU A 128 7.75 -10.45 4.00
CA GLU A 128 7.01 -9.19 4.01
C GLU A 128 7.41 -8.33 5.22
N ALA A 129 7.51 -8.95 6.40
CA ALA A 129 7.97 -8.25 7.60
C ALA A 129 9.40 -7.73 7.44
N TYR A 130 10.31 -8.52 6.85
CA TYR A 130 11.67 -8.11 6.55
C TYR A 130 11.72 -6.87 5.63
N PHE A 131 10.99 -6.88 4.50
CA PHE A 131 10.93 -5.72 3.61
C PHE A 131 10.21 -4.52 4.25
N THR A 132 9.23 -4.75 5.12
CA THR A 132 8.55 -3.69 5.88
C THR A 132 9.56 -2.93 6.75
N VAL A 133 10.43 -3.65 7.46
CA VAL A 133 11.50 -3.04 8.27
C VAL A 133 12.47 -2.25 7.38
N LEU A 134 12.87 -2.80 6.23
CA LEU A 134 13.77 -2.10 5.32
C LEU A 134 13.19 -0.79 4.77
N ILE A 135 11.94 -0.80 4.28
CA ILE A 135 11.34 0.41 3.73
C ILE A 135 11.11 1.47 4.82
N GLU A 136 10.72 1.07 6.02
CA GLU A 136 10.55 2.00 7.15
C GLU A 136 11.87 2.65 7.56
N ALA A 137 12.96 1.88 7.56
CA ALA A 137 14.28 2.39 7.87
C ALA A 137 14.86 3.29 6.76
N ILE A 138 14.55 3.03 5.49
CA ILE A 138 15.24 3.66 4.36
C ILE A 138 14.41 4.78 3.72
N TRP A 139 13.09 4.58 3.51
CA TRP A 139 12.25 5.46 2.69
C TRP A 139 11.66 6.64 3.46
N GLY A 140 11.30 6.44 4.74
CA GLY A 140 10.50 7.41 5.48
C GLY A 140 9.03 7.45 5.03
N LYS A 141 8.17 8.07 5.85
CA LYS A 141 6.70 7.99 5.70
C LYS A 141 6.17 8.61 4.40
N LYS A 142 6.72 9.76 4.01
CA LYS A 142 6.35 10.45 2.76
C LYS A 142 6.53 9.55 1.55
N ARG A 143 7.71 8.94 1.40
CA ARG A 143 8.02 8.07 0.26
C ARG A 143 7.23 6.75 0.29
N ILE A 144 7.02 6.15 1.47
CA ILE A 144 6.16 4.96 1.59
C ILE A 144 4.75 5.28 1.10
N MET A 145 4.19 6.40 1.53
CA MET A 145 2.86 6.84 1.11
C MET A 145 2.81 7.18 -0.39
N GLU A 146 3.81 7.87 -0.92
CA GLU A 146 3.90 8.17 -2.36
C GLU A 146 3.90 6.90 -3.19
N VAL A 147 4.72 5.91 -2.81
CA VAL A 147 4.72 4.62 -3.49
C VAL A 147 3.35 3.95 -3.33
N TYR A 148 2.76 3.97 -2.14
CA TYR A 148 1.44 3.39 -1.87
C TYR A 148 0.36 3.94 -2.82
N ILE A 149 0.19 5.27 -2.89
CA ILE A 149 -0.84 5.89 -3.73
C ILE A 149 -0.66 5.61 -5.21
N ASN A 150 0.53 5.19 -5.64
CA ASN A 150 0.86 4.88 -7.04
C ASN A 150 0.82 3.39 -7.39
N ILE A 151 0.69 2.49 -6.40
CA ILE A 151 0.70 1.03 -6.63
C ILE A 151 -0.55 0.31 -6.14
N VAL A 152 -1.41 0.98 -5.37
CA VAL A 152 -2.69 0.38 -4.95
C VAL A 152 -3.57 0.12 -6.16
N GLU A 153 -4.25 -1.03 -6.18
CA GLU A 153 -5.24 -1.35 -7.20
C GLU A 153 -6.58 -0.72 -6.80
N LEU A 154 -7.16 0.10 -7.68
CA LEU A 154 -8.40 0.84 -7.46
C LEU A 154 -9.52 0.45 -8.45
N GLY A 155 -9.24 -0.55 -9.26
CA GLY A 155 -10.15 -1.22 -10.19
C GLY A 155 -9.36 -2.30 -10.92
N ASP A 156 -10.05 -3.18 -11.65
CA ASP A 156 -9.37 -4.27 -12.34
C ASP A 156 -8.34 -3.74 -13.36
N GLY A 157 -7.05 -3.98 -13.09
CA GLY A 157 -5.96 -3.47 -13.94
C GLY A 157 -5.62 -1.99 -13.74
N ILE A 158 -6.28 -1.29 -12.82
CA ILE A 158 -6.13 0.15 -12.60
C ILE A 158 -5.33 0.38 -11.33
N TYR A 159 -4.10 0.84 -11.50
CA TYR A 159 -3.16 1.04 -10.41
C TYR A 159 -2.81 2.50 -10.21
N GLY A 160 -2.86 2.92 -8.97
CA GLY A 160 -2.55 4.27 -8.54
C GLY A 160 -3.73 5.23 -8.69
N VAL A 161 -3.68 6.29 -7.88
CA VAL A 161 -4.76 7.27 -7.77
C VAL A 161 -4.96 8.08 -9.05
N ASP A 162 -3.89 8.34 -9.81
CA ASP A 162 -3.96 9.13 -11.04
C ASP A 162 -4.73 8.37 -12.14
N ALA A 163 -4.33 7.13 -12.43
CA ALA A 163 -5.05 6.28 -13.39
C ALA A 163 -6.52 6.04 -12.98
N ALA A 164 -6.79 5.89 -11.68
CA ALA A 164 -8.15 5.78 -11.16
C ALA A 164 -8.96 7.07 -11.37
N ALA A 165 -8.36 8.24 -11.13
CA ALA A 165 -9.02 9.52 -11.33
C ALA A 165 -9.37 9.76 -12.81
N GLU A 166 -8.47 9.44 -13.72
CA GLU A 166 -8.74 9.54 -15.16
C GLU A 166 -9.86 8.60 -15.58
N LYS A 167 -9.83 7.36 -15.10
CA LYS A 167 -10.82 6.35 -15.47
C LYS A 167 -12.22 6.69 -14.95
N PHE A 168 -12.34 6.96 -13.65
CA PHE A 168 -13.62 7.02 -12.94
C PHE A 168 -14.15 8.43 -12.73
N PHE A 169 -13.27 9.42 -12.59
CA PHE A 169 -13.64 10.82 -12.29
C PHE A 169 -13.35 11.79 -13.42
N LYS A 170 -12.80 11.31 -14.54
CA LYS A 170 -12.51 12.08 -15.77
C LYS A 170 -11.64 13.31 -15.52
N LYS A 171 -10.62 13.16 -14.67
CA LYS A 171 -9.70 14.25 -14.31
C LYS A 171 -8.32 13.73 -13.91
N PRO A 172 -7.28 14.58 -13.98
CA PRO A 172 -5.95 14.19 -13.49
C PRO A 172 -5.95 13.97 -11.97
N GLY A 173 -5.07 13.10 -11.49
CA GLY A 173 -4.91 12.75 -10.08
C GLY A 173 -4.60 13.95 -9.18
N LYS A 174 -3.93 14.96 -9.74
CA LYS A 174 -3.65 16.24 -9.07
C LYS A 174 -4.93 17.01 -8.66
N LYS A 175 -6.07 16.71 -9.29
CA LYS A 175 -7.38 17.36 -9.02
C LYS A 175 -8.33 16.48 -8.21
N ILE A 176 -7.85 15.42 -7.57
CA ILE A 176 -8.67 14.57 -6.68
C ILE A 176 -9.13 15.41 -5.47
N SER A 177 -10.44 15.38 -5.20
CA SER A 177 -11.04 15.98 -4.00
C SER A 177 -11.01 15.00 -2.83
N LEU A 178 -11.17 15.49 -1.60
CA LEU A 178 -11.33 14.64 -0.42
C LEU A 178 -12.48 13.63 -0.58
N ASN A 179 -13.60 14.02 -1.21
CA ASN A 179 -14.72 13.10 -1.45
C ASN A 179 -14.30 11.89 -2.29
N GLU A 180 -13.52 12.12 -3.35
CA GLU A 180 -13.07 11.04 -4.23
C GLU A 180 -11.93 10.25 -3.60
N ALA A 181 -11.01 10.90 -2.88
CA ALA A 181 -9.97 10.20 -2.13
C ALA A 181 -10.58 9.28 -1.06
N ALA A 182 -11.58 9.75 -0.32
CA ALA A 182 -12.31 8.93 0.63
C ALA A 182 -13.04 7.77 -0.08
N LEU A 183 -13.58 8.00 -1.27
CA LEU A 183 -14.24 6.95 -2.04
C LEU A 183 -13.25 5.90 -2.58
N MET A 184 -12.09 6.33 -3.06
CA MET A 184 -10.96 5.46 -3.42
C MET A 184 -10.52 4.61 -2.22
N ALA A 185 -10.41 5.22 -1.04
CA ALA A 185 -10.05 4.51 0.19
C ALA A 185 -11.07 3.42 0.57
N VAL A 186 -12.37 3.63 0.31
CA VAL A 186 -13.38 2.57 0.49
C VAL A 186 -13.14 1.38 -0.44
N ALA A 187 -12.61 1.60 -1.64
CA ALA A 187 -12.42 0.55 -2.62
C ALA A 187 -11.21 -0.35 -2.33
N LEU A 188 -10.19 0.15 -1.62
CA LEU A 188 -8.92 -0.55 -1.34
C LEU A 188 -9.08 -2.01 -0.87
N PRO A 189 -10.02 -2.35 0.06
CA PRO A 189 -10.14 -3.73 0.53
C PRO A 189 -10.59 -4.73 -0.54
N ASN A 190 -11.35 -4.26 -1.54
CA ASN A 190 -11.80 -5.08 -2.66
C ASN A 190 -12.17 -4.20 -3.88
N PRO A 191 -11.19 -3.79 -4.71
CA PRO A 191 -11.41 -2.83 -5.79
C PRO A 191 -12.26 -3.39 -6.93
N ILE A 192 -12.38 -4.71 -7.05
CA ILE A 192 -13.23 -5.38 -8.06
C ILE A 192 -14.71 -5.27 -7.65
N ILE A 193 -15.02 -5.48 -6.36
CA ILE A 193 -16.40 -5.38 -5.85
C ILE A 193 -16.82 -3.92 -5.65
N TYR A 194 -15.92 -3.09 -5.13
CA TYR A 194 -16.20 -1.69 -4.80
C TYR A 194 -15.90 -0.77 -5.99
N ASN A 195 -16.79 -0.76 -6.97
CA ASN A 195 -16.62 -0.02 -8.21
C ASN A 195 -16.77 1.50 -8.01
N LEU A 196 -15.68 2.25 -8.25
CA LEU A 196 -15.63 3.72 -8.14
C LEU A 196 -16.51 4.45 -9.16
N GLY A 197 -16.76 3.85 -10.33
CA GLY A 197 -17.64 4.40 -11.36
C GLY A 197 -19.12 4.15 -11.09
N LYS A 198 -19.46 3.22 -10.18
CA LYS A 198 -20.84 2.95 -9.74
C LYS A 198 -20.90 2.71 -8.23
N PRO A 199 -20.65 3.75 -7.40
CA PRO A 199 -20.57 3.57 -5.95
C PRO A 199 -21.90 3.14 -5.34
N SER A 200 -21.86 2.10 -4.50
CA SER A 200 -23.05 1.62 -3.80
C SER A 200 -23.41 2.52 -2.60
N PRO A 201 -24.64 2.42 -2.06
CA PRO A 201 -25.02 3.11 -0.82
C PRO A 201 -24.10 2.77 0.36
N TYR A 202 -23.56 1.54 0.42
CA TYR A 202 -22.56 1.16 1.42
C TYR A 202 -21.29 1.99 1.27
N MET A 203 -20.82 2.18 0.03
CA MET A 203 -19.60 2.95 -0.23
C MET A 203 -19.77 4.42 0.20
N TYR A 204 -20.92 5.04 -0.09
CA TYR A 204 -21.19 6.40 0.35
C TYR A 204 -21.21 6.53 1.88
N ARG A 205 -21.82 5.59 2.60
CA ARG A 205 -21.79 5.60 4.08
C ARG A 205 -20.36 5.47 4.61
N ARG A 206 -19.56 4.56 4.04
CA ARG A 206 -18.17 4.37 4.46
C ARG A 206 -17.29 5.57 4.11
N LYS A 207 -17.49 6.18 2.95
CA LYS A 207 -16.84 7.43 2.53
C LYS A 207 -17.08 8.53 3.56
N ASN A 208 -18.32 8.76 3.98
CA ASN A 208 -18.64 9.78 4.98
C ASN A 208 -17.95 9.48 6.32
N TRP A 209 -17.93 8.21 6.75
CA TRP A 209 -17.16 7.80 7.94
C TRP A 209 -15.68 8.15 7.81
N ILE A 210 -15.05 7.86 6.66
CA ILE A 210 -13.64 8.21 6.41
C ILE A 210 -13.43 9.73 6.50
N MET A 211 -14.31 10.53 5.90
CA MET A 211 -14.22 12.00 5.97
C MET A 211 -14.30 12.52 7.41
N HIS A 212 -15.12 11.92 8.26
CA HIS A 212 -15.14 12.25 9.69
C HIS A 212 -13.82 11.84 10.38
N GLN A 213 -13.25 10.69 10.05
CA GLN A 213 -11.95 10.27 10.60
C GLN A 213 -10.80 11.20 10.16
N VAL A 214 -10.80 11.63 8.90
CA VAL A 214 -9.85 12.63 8.39
C VAL A 214 -9.87 13.91 9.24
N SER A 215 -11.08 14.36 9.61
CA SER A 215 -11.24 15.52 10.49
C SER A 215 -10.72 15.25 11.91
N ASN A 216 -11.02 14.07 12.47
CA ASN A 216 -10.59 13.67 13.81
C ASN A 216 -9.06 13.50 13.94
N LEU A 217 -8.38 13.14 12.85
CA LEU A 217 -6.92 12.99 12.82
C LEU A 217 -6.16 14.33 12.74
N GLY A 218 -6.88 15.47 12.75
CA GLY A 218 -6.27 16.81 12.70
C GLY A 218 -6.28 17.45 11.30
N GLY A 219 -6.88 16.81 10.30
CA GLY A 219 -6.99 17.36 8.94
C GLY A 219 -5.64 17.58 8.27
N GLU A 220 -5.57 18.56 7.36
CA GLU A 220 -4.42 18.81 6.48
C GLU A 220 -3.08 18.93 7.21
N GLN A 221 -3.10 19.43 8.46
CA GLN A 221 -1.90 19.65 9.26
C GLN A 221 -1.03 18.40 9.40
N LEU A 222 -1.65 17.21 9.41
CA LEU A 222 -0.95 15.95 9.61
C LEU A 222 -0.04 15.58 8.43
N THR A 223 -0.44 15.95 7.21
CA THR A 223 0.30 15.65 5.97
C THR A 223 1.00 16.88 5.40
N LYS A 224 0.73 18.08 5.93
CA LYS A 224 1.23 19.36 5.43
C LYS A 224 2.75 19.41 5.25
N GLN A 225 3.51 18.84 6.18
CA GLN A 225 4.97 18.74 6.12
C GLN A 225 5.50 18.00 4.87
N TRP A 226 4.65 17.28 4.13
CA TRP A 226 5.04 16.64 2.87
C TRP A 226 4.91 17.57 1.66
N TYR A 227 4.28 18.72 1.80
CA TYR A 227 3.97 19.67 0.73
C TYR A 227 4.70 21.01 0.87
N GLU A 228 5.46 21.17 1.95
CA GLU A 228 6.39 22.28 2.20
C GLU A 228 7.80 21.91 1.68
#